data_AF-A0A3D2P8M6-F1
#
_entry.id   AF-A0A3D2P8M6-F1
#
_cell.length_a   1.000
_cell.length_b   1.000
_cell.length_c   1.000
_cell.angle_alpha   90.00
_cell.angle_beta   90.00
_cell.angle_gamma   90.00
#
_symmetry.space_group_name_H-M   'P 1'
#
loop_
_entity.id
_entity.type
_entity.pdbx_description
1 polymer ?
#
loop_
_entity_poly.entity_id
_entity_poly.type
_entity_poly.pdbx_seq_one_letter_code
_entity_poly.pdbx_strand_id
1 'polypeptide(L)'
;MPFQKSTPEEKEILKQEIEIIYQHFLQEVEKNRNLSEEVVKEISTGKIYLGEEAKKIGLIDILGGKDEALKIAQEISKLKTYQIVDYNKKIGQPKGFLSKLLR
;
A
#
# COMPACT_ATOMS: atom_id res chain seq x y z
N MET A 1 28.75 -10.22 -13.55
CA MET A 1 29.04 -11.05 -12.37
C MET A 1 29.08 -10.16 -11.13
N PRO A 2 28.52 -10.57 -9.97
CA PRO A 2 28.34 -9.71 -8.79
C PRO A 2 29.64 -9.15 -8.18
N PHE A 3 30.82 -9.61 -8.62
CA PHE A 3 32.14 -9.18 -8.14
C PHE A 3 32.85 -8.19 -9.07
N GLN A 4 32.27 -7.84 -10.24
CA GLN A 4 32.82 -6.80 -11.11
C GLN A 4 32.22 -5.44 -10.77
N LYS A 5 33.08 -4.43 -10.68
CA LYS A 5 32.66 -3.04 -10.45
C LYS A 5 31.98 -2.50 -11.70
N SER A 6 30.79 -1.94 -11.53
CA SER A 6 30.03 -1.35 -12.63
C SER A 6 30.74 -0.14 -13.23
N THR A 7 30.71 -0.05 -14.56
CA THR A 7 31.24 1.08 -15.33
C THR A 7 30.36 2.33 -15.13
N PRO A 8 30.86 3.54 -15.45
CA PRO A 8 30.04 4.75 -15.44
C PRO A 8 28.81 4.65 -16.34
N GLU A 9 28.94 4.01 -17.50
CA GLU A 9 27.85 3.84 -18.48
C GLU A 9 26.76 2.91 -17.95
N GLU A 10 27.14 1.75 -17.39
CA GLU A 10 26.19 0.82 -16.77
C GLU A 10 25.43 1.46 -15.60
N LYS A 11 26.11 2.31 -14.81
CA LYS A 11 25.47 3.05 -13.72
C LYS A 11 24.47 4.08 -14.21
N GLU A 12 24.77 4.76 -15.31
CA GLU A 12 23.85 5.75 -15.88
C GLU A 12 22.60 5.09 -16.45
N ILE A 13 22.74 3.94 -17.13
CA ILE A 13 21.60 3.14 -17.60
C ILE A 13 20.71 2.75 -16.41
N LEU A 14 21.30 2.17 -15.35
CA LEU A 14 20.54 1.79 -14.16
C LEU A 14 19.86 2.99 -13.49
N LYS A 15 20.54 4.15 -13.43
CA LYS A 15 19.98 5.37 -12.88
C LYS A 15 18.77 5.84 -13.68
N GLN A 16 18.84 5.79 -15.02
CA GLN A 16 17.72 6.15 -15.88
C GLN A 16 16.53 5.21 -15.68
N GLU A 17 16.76 3.90 -15.53
CA GLU A 17 15.70 2.93 -15.23
C GLU A 17 15.03 3.23 -13.88
N ILE A 18 15.82 3.52 -12.85
CA ILE A 18 15.32 3.91 -11.52
C ILE A 18 14.50 5.20 -11.61
N GLU A 19 14.98 6.19 -12.36
CA GLU A 19 14.28 7.47 -12.52
C GLU A 19 12.91 7.28 -13.18
N ILE A 20 12.81 6.43 -14.22
CA ILE A 20 11.54 6.13 -14.89
C ILE A 20 10.54 5.52 -13.89
N ILE A 21 10.98 4.55 -13.09
CA ILE A 21 10.13 3.89 -12.09
C ILE A 21 9.70 4.91 -11.01
N TYR A 22 10.64 5.74 -10.57
CA TYR A 22 10.40 6.77 -9.56
C TYR A 22 9.36 7.80 -10.03
N GLN A 23 9.51 8.34 -11.24
CA GLN A 23 8.56 9.30 -11.80
C GLN A 23 7.17 8.69 -11.99
N HIS A 24 7.09 7.45 -12.48
CA HIS A 24 5.82 6.75 -12.59
C HIS A 24 5.12 6.58 -11.23
N PHE A 25 5.88 6.26 -10.19
CA PHE A 25 5.33 6.17 -8.83
C PHE A 25 4.78 7.52 -8.35
N LEU A 26 5.50 8.62 -8.53
CA LEU A 26 5.02 9.95 -8.13
C LEU A 26 3.74 10.35 -8.87
N GLN A 27 3.67 10.11 -10.17
CA GLN A 27 2.49 10.42 -10.98
C GLN A 27 1.26 9.64 -10.51
N GLU A 28 1.41 8.35 -10.20
CA GLU A 28 0.30 7.56 -9.67
C GLU A 28 -0.13 8.05 -8.28
N VAL A 29 0.80 8.46 -7.41
CA VAL A 29 0.45 9.03 -6.10
C VAL A 29 -0.29 10.36 -6.26
N GLU A 30 0.23 11.27 -7.08
CA GLU A 30 -0.38 12.58 -7.36
C GLU A 30 -1.82 12.40 -7.86
N LYS A 31 -2.01 11.58 -8.89
CA LYS A 31 -3.29 11.33 -9.54
C LYS A 31 -4.31 10.68 -8.61
N ASN A 32 -3.93 9.63 -7.89
CA ASN A 32 -4.87 8.85 -7.09
C ASN A 32 -5.15 9.47 -5.72
N ARG A 33 -4.23 10.29 -5.19
CA ARG A 33 -4.41 11.02 -3.92
C ARG A 33 -4.87 12.46 -4.12
N ASN A 34 -4.90 12.95 -5.37
CA ASN A 34 -5.25 14.32 -5.73
C ASN A 34 -4.42 15.34 -4.92
N LEU A 35 -3.12 15.07 -4.83
CA LEU A 35 -2.13 15.95 -4.19
C LEU A 35 -1.51 16.85 -5.26
N SER A 36 -1.03 18.03 -4.87
CA SER A 36 -0.28 18.89 -5.80
C SER A 36 1.14 18.37 -6.00
N GLU A 37 1.76 18.71 -7.12
CA GLU A 37 3.15 18.38 -7.42
C GLU A 37 4.10 18.84 -6.30
N GLU A 38 3.87 20.03 -5.72
CA GLU A 38 4.69 20.55 -4.62
C GLU A 38 4.62 19.67 -3.38
N VAL A 39 3.42 19.21 -3.00
CA VAL A 39 3.23 18.31 -1.86
C VAL A 39 3.89 16.96 -2.14
N VAL A 40 3.69 16.40 -3.33
CA VAL A 40 4.29 15.11 -3.72
C VAL A 40 5.81 15.19 -3.67
N LYS A 41 6.39 16.27 -4.16
CA LYS A 41 7.84 16.51 -4.13
C LYS A 41 8.40 16.70 -2.72
N GLU A 42 7.64 17.33 -1.83
CA GLU A 42 8.03 17.48 -0.42
C GLU A 42 8.08 16.12 0.30
N ILE A 43 7.13 15.24 0.00
CA ILE A 43 6.99 13.96 0.73
C ILE A 43 7.80 12.81 0.10
N SER A 44 8.29 12.97 -1.13
CA SER A 44 9.01 11.94 -1.91
C SER A 44 10.49 11.78 -1.54
N THR A 45 10.82 11.84 -0.25
CA THR A 45 12.21 11.81 0.25
C THR A 45 12.73 10.40 0.57
N GLY A 46 11.87 9.37 0.44
CA GLY A 46 12.15 8.01 0.91
C GLY A 46 11.96 7.83 2.42
N LYS A 47 11.47 8.86 3.13
CA LYS A 47 11.12 8.80 4.55
C LYS A 47 9.90 7.90 4.79
N ILE A 48 9.92 7.17 5.91
CA ILE A 48 8.77 6.43 6.43
C ILE A 48 7.90 7.37 7.26
N TYR A 49 6.58 7.30 7.06
CA TYR A 49 5.59 8.07 7.80
C TYR A 49 4.79 7.18 8.76
N LEU A 50 4.49 7.69 9.94
CA LEU A 50 3.45 7.13 10.80
C LEU A 50 2.08 7.31 10.14
N GLY A 51 1.12 6.44 10.45
CA GLY A 51 -0.23 6.54 9.89
C GLY A 51 -0.88 7.92 10.11
N GLU A 52 -0.67 8.52 11.29
CA GLU A 52 -1.18 9.86 11.59
C GLU A 52 -0.57 10.94 10.70
N GLU A 53 0.72 10.85 10.42
CA GLU A 53 1.42 11.76 9.51
C GLU A 53 0.90 11.57 8.08
N ALA A 54 0.83 10.31 7.62
CA ALA A 54 0.33 9.95 6.30
C ALA A 54 -1.10 10.47 6.07
N LYS A 55 -1.96 10.43 7.09
CA LYS A 55 -3.31 10.99 7.01
C LYS A 55 -3.28 12.52 6.88
N LYS A 56 -2.42 13.20 7.65
CA LYS A 56 -2.30 14.68 7.61
C LYS A 56 -1.83 15.18 6.24
N ILE A 57 -0.90 14.47 5.60
CA ILE A 57 -0.37 14.80 4.27
C ILE A 57 -1.20 14.19 3.12
N GLY A 58 -2.31 13.53 3.43
CA GLY A 58 -3.25 13.01 2.43
C GLY A 58 -2.81 11.74 1.70
N LEU A 59 -1.81 11.00 2.20
CA LEU A 59 -1.43 9.69 1.65
C LEU A 59 -2.41 8.57 2.00
N ILE A 60 -3.18 8.72 3.08
CA ILE A 60 -4.27 7.80 3.46
C ILE A 60 -5.53 8.58 3.83
N ASP A 61 -6.68 7.93 3.73
CA ASP A 61 -7.98 8.57 4.03
C ASP A 61 -8.35 8.44 5.51
N ILE A 62 -8.17 7.24 6.08
CA ILE A 62 -8.69 6.89 7.40
C ILE A 62 -7.64 6.08 8.17
N LEU A 63 -7.57 6.34 9.49
CA LEU A 63 -6.85 5.50 10.44
C LEU A 63 -7.81 4.44 10.96
N GLY A 64 -7.41 3.18 10.90
CA GLY A 64 -8.23 2.06 11.34
C GLY A 64 -7.55 0.73 11.05
N GLY A 65 -8.21 -0.35 11.45
CA GLY A 65 -7.80 -1.71 11.17
C GLY A 65 -8.67 -2.37 10.11
N LYS A 66 -8.65 -3.70 10.13
CA LYS A 66 -9.40 -4.54 9.18
C LYS A 66 -10.91 -4.33 9.28
N ASP A 67 -11.44 -4.14 10.50
CA ASP A 67 -12.88 -4.03 10.72
C ASP A 67 -13.43 -2.72 10.15
N GLU A 68 -12.70 -1.61 10.27
CA GLU A 68 -13.03 -0.34 9.62
C GLU A 68 -13.01 -0.48 8.10
N ALA A 69 -11.98 -1.11 7.55
CA ALA A 69 -11.86 -1.33 6.10
C ALA A 69 -13.04 -2.18 5.56
N LEU A 70 -13.47 -3.22 6.29
CA LEU A 70 -14.61 -4.06 5.92
C LEU A 70 -15.93 -3.27 5.96
N LYS A 71 -16.12 -2.44 6.99
CA LYS A 71 -17.31 -1.59 7.11
C LYS A 71 -17.39 -0.62 5.92
N ILE A 72 -16.29 0.07 5.60
CA ILE A 72 -16.22 1.00 4.46
C ILE A 72 -16.49 0.25 3.15
N ALA A 73 -15.89 -0.93 2.95
CA ALA A 73 -16.13 -1.72 1.75
C ALA A 73 -17.60 -2.17 1.62
N GLN A 74 -18.25 -2.52 2.73
CA GLN A 74 -19.69 -2.83 2.75
C GLN A 74 -20.53 -1.62 2.34
N GLU A 75 -20.22 -0.44 2.88
CA GLU A 75 -20.92 0.82 2.58
C GLU A 75 -20.77 1.21 1.10
N ILE A 76 -19.56 1.12 0.54
CA ILE A 76 -19.27 1.44 -0.86
C ILE A 76 -19.96 0.45 -1.82
N SER A 77 -19.90 -0.85 -1.50
CA SER A 77 -20.44 -1.91 -2.37
C SER A 77 -21.96 -2.02 -2.33
N LYS A 78 -22.62 -1.44 -1.31
CA LYS A 78 -24.07 -1.53 -1.08
C LYS A 78 -24.59 -2.97 -0.95
N LEU A 79 -23.70 -3.91 -0.62
CA LEU A 79 -24.06 -5.31 -0.45
C LEU A 79 -24.77 -5.51 0.88
N LYS A 80 -25.95 -6.15 0.82
CA LYS A 80 -26.69 -6.58 2.02
C LYS A 80 -26.06 -7.82 2.68
N THR A 81 -25.42 -8.65 1.86
CA THR A 81 -24.78 -9.90 2.27
C THR A 81 -23.44 -10.04 1.56
N TYR A 82 -22.43 -10.47 2.31
CA TYR A 82 -21.09 -10.74 1.77
C TYR A 82 -20.45 -11.87 2.58
N GLN A 83 -19.44 -12.51 2.00
CA GLN A 83 -18.61 -13.49 2.69
C GLN A 83 -17.15 -13.08 2.60
N ILE A 84 -16.46 -13.12 3.73
CA ILE A 84 -15.02 -12.92 3.77
C ILE A 84 -14.36 -14.28 3.54
N VAL A 85 -13.61 -14.39 2.44
CA VAL A 85 -12.81 -15.57 2.12
C VAL A 85 -11.36 -15.26 2.47
N ASP A 86 -10.76 -16.09 3.31
CA ASP A 86 -9.35 -16.02 3.69
C ASP A 86 -8.60 -17.20 3.05
N TYR A 87 -7.77 -16.90 2.05
CA TYR A 87 -7.02 -17.90 1.29
C TYR A 87 -5.82 -18.49 2.05
N ASN A 88 -5.41 -17.89 3.16
CA ASN A 88 -4.30 -18.40 3.98
C ASN A 88 -4.78 -19.38 5.06
N LYS A 89 -6.10 -19.54 5.22
CA LYS A 89 -6.68 -20.48 6.18
C LYS A 89 -6.59 -21.89 5.59
N LYS A 90 -5.74 -22.74 6.17
CA LYS A 90 -5.58 -24.14 5.75
C LYS A 90 -6.95 -24.79 5.54
N ILE A 91 -7.18 -25.26 4.32
CA ILE A 91 -8.36 -26.03 3.90
C ILE A 91 -8.43 -27.27 4.79
N GLY A 92 -9.29 -27.26 5.82
CA GLY A 92 -9.44 -28.38 6.75
C GLY A 92 -9.64 -28.04 8.22
N GLN A 93 -9.50 -26.77 8.66
CA GLN A 93 -9.88 -26.44 10.05
C GLN A 93 -11.41 -26.40 10.19
N PRO A 94 -12.02 -27.26 11.02
CA PRO A 94 -13.46 -27.29 11.18
C PRO A 94 -13.97 -25.95 11.73
N LYS A 95 -14.95 -25.36 11.03
CA LYS A 95 -15.70 -24.21 11.53
C LYS A 95 -16.61 -24.71 12.66
N GLY A 96 -16.10 -24.73 13.88
CA GLY A 96 -16.84 -25.07 15.08
C GLY A 96 -16.79 -23.94 16.11
N PHE A 97 -17.90 -23.80 16.84
CA PHE A 97 -18.18 -22.85 17.93
C PHE A 97 -17.00 -22.65 18.91
N LEU A 98 -16.16 -23.66 19.09
CA LEU A 98 -15.01 -23.69 19.99
C LEU A 98 -13.87 -22.72 19.60
N SER A 99 -13.74 -22.35 18.33
CA SER A 99 -12.73 -21.38 17.89
C SER A 99 -13.02 -19.93 18.31
N LYS A 100 -14.29 -19.64 18.68
CA LYS A 100 -14.71 -18.34 19.25
C LYS A 100 -14.50 -18.25 20.77
N LEU A 101 -14.34 -19.38 21.45
CA LEU A 101 -14.19 -19.46 22.91
C LEU A 101 -12.73 -19.38 23.37
N LEU A 102 -11.78 -19.61 22.46
CA LEU A 102 -10.33 -19.57 22.71
C LEU A 102 -9.68 -18.30 22.13
N ARG A 103 -10.43 -17.21 21.98
CA ARG A 103 -9.93 -15.92 21.51
C ARG A 103 -10.35 -14.82 22.46
#